data_AF-G4RM40-F1
#
_entry.id   AF-G4RM40-F1
#
_cell.length_a   1.000
_cell.length_b   1.000
_cell.length_c   1.000
_cell.angle_alpha   90.00
_cell.angle_beta   90.00
_cell.angle_gamma   90.00
#
_symmetry.space_group_name_H-M   'P 1'
#
loop_
_entity.id
_entity.type
_entity.pdbx_description
1 polymer ?
#
loop_
_entity_poly.entity_id
_entity_poly.type
_entity_poly.pdbx_seq_one_letter_code
_entity_poly.pdbx_strand_id
1 'polypeptide(L)'
;MSADVSILHGKAKEEFDKSPCVVDAASQLGDCAKERLAAAGFEVGDVMYLDANVDPADSPERARFLRVEARHSGSPGKHIFTFAILKSAGKFKLLWLQSAVATK
;
A
#
# COMPACT_ATOMS: atom_id res chain seq x y z
N MET A 1 -22.73 10.34 -5.35
CA MET A 1 -22.79 9.45 -4.17
C MET A 1 -21.36 9.14 -3.78
N SER A 2 -20.96 9.38 -2.53
CA SER A 2 -19.66 8.88 -2.05
C SER A 2 -19.74 7.36 -2.06
N ALA A 3 -18.79 6.70 -2.72
CA ALA A 3 -18.66 5.25 -2.57
C ALA A 3 -18.37 4.94 -1.10
N ASP A 4 -18.92 3.84 -0.60
CA ASP A 4 -18.61 3.35 0.74
C ASP A 4 -17.11 3.02 0.80
N VAL A 5 -16.37 3.73 1.66
CA VAL A 5 -14.93 3.58 1.85
C VAL A 5 -14.57 2.13 2.18
N SER A 6 -15.42 1.43 2.93
CA SER A 6 -15.23 0.03 3.28
C SER A 6 -15.22 -0.87 2.03
N ILE A 7 -16.14 -0.62 1.09
CA ILE A 7 -16.20 -1.35 -0.18
C ILE A 7 -14.97 -1.07 -1.03
N LEU A 8 -14.53 0.19 -1.11
CA LEU A 8 -13.34 0.56 -1.89
C LEU A 8 -12.06 -0.07 -1.32
N HIS A 9 -11.86 0.02 0.00
CA HIS A 9 -10.71 -0.59 0.67
C HIS A 9 -10.76 -2.13 0.62
N GLY A 10 -11.96 -2.72 0.68
CA GLY A 10 -12.17 -4.15 0.48
C GLY A 10 -11.73 -4.62 -0.91
N LYS A 11 -12.12 -3.90 -1.98
CA LYS A 11 -11.66 -4.18 -3.34
C LYS A 11 -10.14 -4.07 -3.48
N ALA A 12 -9.54 -3.02 -2.92
CA ALA A 12 -8.09 -2.89 -2.92
C ALA A 12 -7.45 -4.09 -2.23
N LYS A 13 -7.92 -4.49 -1.05
CA LYS A 13 -7.43 -5.66 -0.33
C LYS A 13 -7.55 -6.94 -1.17
N GLU A 14 -8.66 -7.16 -1.85
CA GLU A 14 -8.83 -8.32 -2.74
C GLU A 14 -7.78 -8.38 -3.86
N GLU A 15 -7.39 -7.25 -4.44
CA GLU A 15 -6.34 -7.23 -5.48
C GLU A 15 -4.98 -7.70 -4.93
N PHE A 16 -4.65 -7.34 -3.69
CA PHE A 16 -3.45 -7.84 -3.01
C PHE A 16 -3.57 -9.31 -2.58
N ASP A 17 -4.76 -9.79 -2.25
CA ASP A 17 -4.98 -11.18 -1.87
C ASP A 17 -4.98 -12.11 -3.11
N LYS A 18 -5.53 -11.66 -4.25
CA LYS A 18 -5.51 -12.39 -5.54
C LYS A 18 -4.13 -12.42 -6.19
N SER A 19 -3.41 -11.30 -6.15
CA SER A 19 -2.07 -11.19 -6.73
C SER A 19 -1.10 -10.54 -5.73
N PRO A 20 -0.57 -11.32 -4.78
CA PRO A 20 0.30 -10.81 -3.74
C PRO A 20 1.56 -10.16 -4.31
N CYS A 21 1.93 -9.00 -3.77
CA CYS A 21 3.22 -8.39 -4.06
C CYS A 21 4.34 -9.22 -3.44
N VAL A 22 5.03 -9.97 -4.27
CA VAL A 22 6.22 -10.75 -3.92
C VAL A 22 7.30 -10.45 -4.96
N VAL A 23 8.39 -9.83 -4.52
CA VAL A 23 9.46 -9.28 -5.38
C VAL A 23 10.84 -9.67 -4.86
N ASP A 24 11.86 -9.59 -5.72
CA ASP A 24 13.21 -10.00 -5.36
C ASP A 24 14.01 -8.88 -4.66
N ALA A 25 13.64 -7.61 -4.88
CA ALA A 25 14.23 -6.45 -4.20
C ALA A 25 13.19 -5.56 -3.50
N ALA A 26 13.53 -5.04 -2.32
CA ALA A 26 12.63 -4.20 -1.51
C ALA A 26 12.17 -2.92 -2.25
N SER A 27 13.04 -2.36 -3.09
CA SER A 27 12.73 -1.18 -3.92
C SER A 27 11.59 -1.43 -4.92
N GLN A 28 11.31 -2.67 -5.29
CA GLN A 28 10.23 -3.03 -6.23
C GLN A 28 8.85 -3.09 -5.56
N LEU A 29 8.79 -3.10 -4.22
CA LEU A 29 7.52 -3.20 -3.48
C LEU A 29 6.61 -2.01 -3.75
N GLY A 30 7.19 -0.81 -3.85
CA GLY A 30 6.45 0.42 -4.13
C GLY A 30 5.71 0.34 -5.48
N ASP A 31 6.39 -0.11 -6.52
CA ASP A 31 5.80 -0.22 -7.85
C ASP A 31 4.75 -1.33 -7.93
N CYS A 32 4.98 -2.47 -7.27
CA CYS A 32 3.94 -3.50 -7.15
C CYS A 32 2.69 -2.98 -6.42
N ALA A 33 2.86 -2.23 -5.32
CA ALA A 33 1.73 -1.66 -4.60
C ALA A 33 0.96 -0.65 -5.47
N LYS A 34 1.67 0.17 -6.27
CA LYS A 34 1.05 1.09 -7.23
C LYS A 34 0.18 0.36 -8.24
N GLU A 35 0.71 -0.70 -8.85
CA GLU A 35 -0.03 -1.50 -9.84
C GLU A 35 -1.30 -2.11 -9.26
N ARG A 36 -1.23 -2.67 -8.04
CA ARG A 36 -2.39 -3.29 -7.38
C ARG A 36 -3.45 -2.27 -7.00
N LEU A 37 -3.05 -1.11 -6.48
CA LEU A 37 -3.97 -0.03 -6.16
C LEU A 37 -4.59 0.58 -7.43
N ALA A 38 -3.83 0.74 -8.51
CA ALA A 38 -4.34 1.19 -9.80
C ALA A 38 -5.36 0.20 -10.39
N ALA A 39 -5.12 -1.11 -10.28
CA ALA A 39 -6.09 -2.14 -10.67
C ALA A 39 -7.41 -2.05 -9.87
N ALA A 40 -7.33 -1.61 -8.61
CA ALA A 40 -8.49 -1.32 -7.76
C ALA A 40 -9.13 0.06 -8.00
N GLY A 41 -8.64 0.83 -8.99
CA GLY A 41 -9.19 2.14 -9.37
C GLY A 41 -8.61 3.32 -8.59
N PHE A 42 -7.54 3.14 -7.83
CA PHE A 42 -6.88 4.21 -7.09
C PHE A 42 -5.78 4.89 -7.91
N GLU A 43 -5.73 6.21 -7.84
CA GLU A 43 -4.63 7.01 -8.33
C GLU A 43 -3.60 7.19 -7.20
N VAL A 44 -2.46 6.52 -7.31
CA VAL A 44 -1.41 6.56 -6.28
C VAL A 44 -0.60 7.84 -6.40
N GLY A 45 -0.46 8.55 -5.28
CA GLY A 45 0.29 9.79 -5.17
C GLY A 45 1.67 9.59 -4.54
N ASP A 46 1.72 9.18 -3.28
CA ASP A 46 2.97 9.05 -2.52
C ASP A 46 3.19 7.62 -2.03
N VAL A 47 4.45 7.19 -2.01
CA VAL A 47 4.89 5.89 -1.51
C VAL A 47 6.07 6.09 -0.60
N MET A 48 5.91 5.69 0.66
CA MET A 48 6.87 5.94 1.72
C MET A 48 7.26 4.63 2.39
N TYR A 49 8.56 4.37 2.43
CA TYR A 49 9.15 3.26 3.17
C TYR A 49 9.41 3.72 4.61
N LEU A 50 8.92 2.94 5.58
CA LEU A 50 8.99 3.29 7.00
C LEU A 50 9.76 2.21 7.77
N ASP A 51 10.53 2.60 8.77
CA ASP A 51 11.29 1.70 9.64
C ASP A 51 10.41 1.09 10.75
N ALA A 52 11.01 0.45 11.75
CA ALA A 52 10.28 -0.17 12.85
C ALA A 52 9.56 0.83 13.79
N ASN A 53 10.01 2.10 13.82
CA ASN A 53 9.45 3.17 14.63
C ASN A 53 8.40 3.98 13.86
N VAL A 54 8.08 3.59 12.61
CA VAL A 54 7.15 4.30 11.72
C VAL A 54 7.72 5.64 11.24
N ASP A 55 9.05 5.79 11.26
CA ASP A 55 9.77 6.93 10.67
C ASP A 55 10.22 6.60 9.24
N PRO A 56 10.44 7.59 8.36
CA PRO A 56 11.02 7.35 7.03
C PRO A 56 12.31 6.55 7.13
N ALA A 57 12.35 5.41 6.43
CA ALA A 57 13.52 4.55 6.44
C ALA A 57 14.65 5.14 5.58
N ASP A 58 15.89 4.99 6.05
CA ASP A 58 17.09 5.39 5.28
C ASP A 58 17.21 4.67 3.93
N SER A 59 16.66 3.45 3.82
CA SER A 59 16.60 2.69 2.58
C SER A 59 15.45 1.67 2.58
N PRO A 60 14.96 1.22 1.41
CA PRO A 60 13.91 0.19 1.30
C PRO A 60 14.24 -1.11 2.03
N GLU A 61 15.52 -1.51 2.09
CA GLU A 61 15.98 -2.75 2.72
C GLU A 61 15.86 -2.73 4.25
N ARG A 62 15.87 -1.53 4.83
CA ARG A 62 15.71 -1.32 6.29
C ARG A 62 14.26 -1.06 6.68
N ALA A 63 13.37 -0.89 5.70
CA ALA A 63 11.97 -0.64 5.93
C ALA A 63 11.25 -1.87 6.49
N ARG A 64 10.33 -1.61 7.42
CA ARG A 64 9.40 -2.59 8.01
C ARG A 64 7.98 -2.38 7.51
N PHE A 65 7.64 -1.17 7.06
CA PHE A 65 6.34 -0.86 6.52
C PHE A 65 6.45 -0.11 5.19
N LEU A 66 5.41 -0.26 4.38
CA LEU A 66 5.18 0.56 3.20
C LEU A 66 3.87 1.31 3.43
N ARG A 67 3.91 2.64 3.36
CA ARG A 67 2.73 3.48 3.37
C ARG A 67 2.50 4.00 1.96
N VAL A 68 1.29 3.85 1.45
CA VAL A 68 0.89 4.35 0.14
C VAL A 68 -0.28 5.29 0.30
N GLU A 69 -0.15 6.48 -0.24
CA GLU A 69 -1.22 7.47 -0.29
C GLU A 69 -1.80 7.53 -1.69
N ALA A 70 -3.12 7.47 -1.79
CA ALA A 70 -3.82 7.44 -3.06
C ALA A 70 -5.13 8.24 -3.00
N ARG A 71 -5.69 8.50 -4.18
CA ARG A 71 -7.00 9.12 -4.37
C ARG A 71 -7.91 8.21 -5.17
N HIS A 72 -9.21 8.40 -5.01
CA HIS A 72 -10.21 7.69 -5.79
C HIS A 72 -11.29 8.67 -6.22
N SER A 73 -11.63 8.71 -7.51
CA SER A 73 -12.57 9.69 -8.08
C SER A 73 -13.96 9.66 -7.42
N GLY A 74 -14.39 8.48 -6.98
CA GLY A 74 -15.67 8.26 -6.30
C GLY A 74 -15.67 8.47 -4.77
N SER A 75 -14.54 8.87 -4.16
CA SER A 75 -14.45 9.06 -2.70
C SER A 75 -13.61 10.29 -2.37
N PRO A 76 -14.19 11.35 -1.76
CA PRO A 76 -13.45 12.52 -1.36
C PRO A 76 -12.51 12.18 -0.19
N GLY A 77 -11.25 12.63 -0.27
CA GLY A 77 -10.25 12.41 0.78
C GLY A 77 -9.01 11.67 0.27
N LYS A 78 -7.96 11.68 1.08
CA LYS A 78 -6.72 10.95 0.78
C LYS A 78 -6.81 9.58 1.44
N HIS A 79 -6.76 8.53 0.64
CA HIS A 79 -6.76 7.14 1.10
C HIS A 79 -5.32 6.76 1.46
N ILE A 80 -5.13 6.16 2.62
CA ILE A 80 -3.82 5.74 3.12
C ILE A 80 -3.89 4.23 3.33
N PHE A 81 -2.96 3.50 2.71
CA PHE A 81 -2.80 2.07 2.83
C PHE A 81 -1.46 1.77 3.48
N THR A 82 -1.45 0.93 4.51
CA THR A 82 -0.23 0.55 5.21
C THR A 82 -0.05 -0.96 5.13
N PHE A 83 1.17 -1.36 4.75
CA PHE A 83 1.56 -2.75 4.59
C PHE A 83 2.77 -3.04 5.47
N ALA A 84 2.84 -4.25 6.04
CA ALA A 84 4.08 -4.78 6.56
C ALA A 84 4.94 -5.32 5.41
N ILE A 85 6.24 -5.09 5.50
CA ILE A 85 7.24 -5.66 4.60
C ILE A 85 7.81 -6.90 5.27
N LEU A 86 7.54 -8.06 4.68
CA LEU A 86 8.07 -9.34 5.12
C LEU A 86 9.23 -9.74 4.22
N LYS A 87 10.32 -10.24 4.80
CA LYS A 87 11.43 -10.85 4.07
C LYS A 87 11.46 -12.34 4.37
N SER A 88 11.26 -13.18 3.35
CA SER A 88 11.27 -14.64 3.49
C SER A 88 11.88 -15.27 2.26
N ALA A 89 12.75 -16.27 2.45
CA ALA A 89 13.42 -17.01 1.39
C ALA A 89 14.09 -16.12 0.32
N GLY A 90 14.72 -15.02 0.74
CA GLY A 90 15.37 -14.06 -0.16
C GLY A 90 14.44 -13.11 -0.91
N LYS A 91 13.12 -13.24 -0.76
CA LYS A 91 12.13 -12.37 -1.39
C LYS A 91 11.51 -11.41 -0.38
N PHE A 92 10.97 -10.31 -0.90
CA PHE A 92 10.20 -9.34 -0.14
C PHE A 92 8.72 -9.46 -0.49
N LYS A 93 7.85 -9.36 0.52
CA LYS A 93 6.40 -9.45 0.37
C LYS A 93 5.70 -8.33 1.12
N LEU A 94 4.61 -7.82 0.57
CA LEU A 94 3.67 -6.96 1.29
C LEU A 94 2.57 -7.79 1.98
N LEU A 95 2.28 -7.45 3.23
CA LEU A 95 1.12 -7.93 3.98
C LEU A 95 0.25 -6.72 4.34
N TRP A 96 -1.01 -6.75 3.96
CA TRP A 96 -1.98 -5.71 4.30
C TRP A 96 -2.15 -5.59 5.82
N LEU A 97 -1.95 -4.40 6.38
CA LEU A 97 -2.17 -4.15 7.82
C LEU A 97 -3.45 -3.35 8.05
N GLN A 98 -3.49 -2.13 7.50
CA GLN A 98 -4.56 -1.19 7.77
C GLN A 98 -4.78 -0.26 6.58
N SER A 99 -5.96 0.32 6.53
CA SER A 99 -6.31 1.38 5.60
C SER A 99 -7.13 2.45 6.31
N ALA A 100 -6.94 3.70 5.89
CA ALA A 100 -7.61 4.86 6.47
C ALA A 100 -7.95 5.87 5.39
N VAL A 101 -8.83 6.82 5.70
CA VAL A 101 -9.08 8.00 4.88
C VAL A 101 -8.79 9.23 5.73
N ALA A 102 -7.83 10.04 5.29
CA ALA A 102 -7.60 11.34 5.86
C ALA A 102 -8.59 12.33 5.25
N THR A 103 -9.62 12.66 6.03
CA THR A 103 -10.52 13.79 5.77
C THR A 103 -9.89 15.03 6.40
N LYS A 104 -9.60 16.05 5.59
CA LYS A 104 -9.29 17.39 6.12
C LYS A 104 -10.55 17.98 6.76
#